data_AF-A0A0R3VZV5-F1
#
_entry.id   AF-A0A0R3VZV5-F1
#
_cell.length_a   1.000
_cell.length_b   1.000
_cell.length_c   1.000
_cell.angle_alpha   90.00
_cell.angle_beta   90.00
_cell.angle_gamma   90.00
#
_symmetry.space_group_name_H-M   'P 1'
#
loop_
_entity.id
_entity.type
_entity.pdbx_description
1 polymer ?
#
loop_
_entity_poly.entity_id
_entity_poly.type
_entity_poly.pdbx_seq_one_letter_code
_entity_poly.pdbx_strand_id
1 'polypeptide(L)'
;MSLDKLDMEKRKQISVRGIAQVENVANLKTSFNRHLHFDIVKDRNVATPRDFYLALARTVWDHLCSRWIRTQQAYYKEDPKACSGPSHLFYSRVYYLSLEFYMGRTLTNTMMNVDITAAIDEALYQMGLDIEELEEIEA
;
A
#
# COMPACT_ATOMS: atom_id res chain seq x y z
N MET A 1 27.76 10.33 -24.06
CA MET A 1 26.44 10.19 -23.42
C MET A 1 26.61 10.76 -22.01
N SER A 2 26.09 11.97 -21.76
CA SER A 2 26.49 12.85 -20.65
C SER A 2 26.15 12.29 -19.26
N LEU A 3 27.01 12.57 -18.27
CA LEU A 3 26.82 12.24 -16.85
C LEU A 3 25.41 12.59 -16.32
N ASP A 4 24.81 13.67 -16.83
CA ASP A 4 23.46 14.10 -16.49
C ASP A 4 22.38 13.03 -16.77
N LYS A 5 22.51 12.26 -17.86
CA LYS A 5 21.53 11.22 -18.19
C LYS A 5 21.60 10.05 -17.21
N LEU A 6 22.80 9.69 -16.77
CA LEU A 6 23.01 8.62 -15.78
C LEU A 6 22.46 9.02 -14.41
N ASP A 7 22.67 10.28 -14.00
CA ASP A 7 22.16 10.78 -12.73
C ASP A 7 20.64 10.98 -12.74
N MET A 8 20.06 11.35 -13.89
CA MET A 8 18.61 11.34 -14.07
C MET A 8 18.01 9.93 -14.02
N GLU A 9 18.69 8.90 -14.55
CA GLU A 9 18.23 7.51 -14.44
C GLU A 9 18.31 6.97 -13.02
N LYS A 10 19.37 7.30 -12.27
CA LYS A 10 19.47 6.95 -10.84
C LYS A 10 18.32 7.55 -10.03
N ARG A 11 17.90 8.78 -10.34
CA ARG A 11 16.75 9.45 -9.67
C ARG A 11 15.39 8.81 -9.98
N LYS A 12 15.26 8.07 -11.08
CA LYS A 12 14.02 7.36 -11.47
C LYS A 12 13.86 6.00 -10.80
N GLN A 13 14.86 5.54 -10.06
CA GLN A 13 14.83 4.23 -9.42
C GLN A 13 13.95 4.23 -8.16
N ILE A 14 13.15 3.16 -7.95
CA ILE A 14 12.40 2.98 -6.70
C ILE A 14 13.34 2.88 -5.50
N SER A 15 12.96 3.55 -4.41
CA SER A 15 13.67 3.50 -3.13
C SER A 15 13.61 2.12 -2.48
N VAL A 16 12.49 1.39 -2.66
CA VAL A 16 12.29 0.06 -2.06
C VAL A 16 12.25 -1.03 -3.15
N ARG A 17 13.29 -1.88 -3.17
CA ARG A 17 13.44 -2.93 -4.20
C ARG A 17 12.73 -4.25 -3.85
N GLY A 18 12.43 -4.52 -2.59
CA GLY A 18 11.65 -5.69 -2.16
C GLY A 18 10.14 -5.45 -2.22
N ILE A 19 9.35 -6.42 -2.71
CA ILE A 19 7.93 -6.48 -2.33
C ILE A 19 7.97 -7.01 -0.90
N ALA A 20 7.31 -6.32 0.05
CA ALA A 20 7.11 -6.89 1.38
C ALA A 20 6.47 -8.27 1.19
N GLN A 21 7.24 -9.33 1.44
CA GLN A 21 6.75 -10.70 1.37
C GLN A 21 5.68 -10.90 2.44
N VAL A 22 4.82 -11.91 2.22
CA VAL A 22 3.79 -12.39 3.15
C VAL A 22 4.32 -12.26 4.58
N GLU A 23 3.79 -11.27 5.29
CA GLU A 23 4.43 -10.86 6.54
C GLU A 23 4.20 -11.90 7.61
N ASN A 24 5.28 -12.20 8.33
CA ASN A 24 5.20 -12.89 9.60
C ASN A 24 4.41 -12.00 10.57
N VAL A 25 3.52 -12.59 11.36
CA VAL A 25 2.66 -11.92 12.36
C VAL A 25 3.48 -10.96 13.24
N ALA A 26 4.73 -11.31 13.57
CA ALA A 26 5.65 -10.47 14.33
C ALA A 26 6.00 -9.14 13.64
N ASN A 27 6.14 -9.14 12.31
CA ASN A 27 6.45 -7.94 11.53
C ASN A 27 5.23 -7.01 11.48
N LEU A 28 4.04 -7.56 11.24
CA LEU A 28 2.79 -6.77 11.23
C LEU A 28 2.58 -6.04 12.55
N LYS A 29 2.80 -6.73 13.69
CA LYS A 29 2.74 -6.09 15.01
C LYS A 29 3.76 -4.97 15.18
N THR A 30 4.98 -5.19 14.69
CA THR A 30 6.05 -4.19 14.79
C THR A 30 5.70 -2.96 13.94
N SER A 31 5.23 -3.18 12.71
CA SER A 31 4.74 -2.13 11.82
C SER A 31 3.55 -1.39 12.43
N PHE A 32 2.58 -2.10 12.99
CA PHE A 32 1.41 -1.51 13.65
C PHE A 32 1.82 -0.59 14.81
N ASN A 33 2.66 -1.09 15.72
CA ASN A 33 3.14 -0.28 16.85
C ASN A 33 4.00 0.90 16.36
N ARG A 34 4.75 0.72 15.27
CA ARG A 34 5.52 1.80 14.63
C ARG A 34 4.58 2.90 14.12
N HIS A 35 3.50 2.56 13.42
CA HIS A 35 2.55 3.57 12.93
C HIS A 35 1.78 4.23 14.08
N LEU A 36 1.38 3.47 15.10
CA LEU A 36 0.74 4.05 16.29
C LEU A 36 1.67 5.07 16.99
N HIS A 37 2.96 4.76 17.07
CA HIS A 37 3.94 5.61 17.75
C HIS A 37 4.42 6.79 16.91
N PHE A 38 4.74 6.60 15.64
CA PHE A 38 5.35 7.65 14.81
C PHE A 38 4.35 8.44 13.97
N ASP A 39 3.29 7.80 13.47
CA ASP A 39 2.32 8.50 12.63
C ASP A 39 1.18 9.09 13.47
N ILE A 40 0.64 8.30 14.40
CA ILE A 40 -0.46 8.73 15.26
C ILE A 40 0.04 9.46 16.51
N VAL A 41 1.31 9.26 16.89
CA VAL A 41 1.95 9.90 18.05
C VAL A 41 1.21 9.60 19.34
N LYS A 42 0.88 8.32 19.54
CA LYS A 42 0.17 7.83 20.72
C LYS A 42 0.85 6.61 21.32
N ASP A 43 0.71 6.50 22.64
CA ASP A 43 0.96 5.27 23.38
C ASP A 43 -0.37 4.51 23.53
N ARG A 44 -0.28 3.19 23.71
CA ARG A 44 -1.42 2.27 23.92
C ARG A 44 -2.30 2.69 25.10
N ASN A 45 -1.76 3.38 26.08
CA ASN A 45 -2.50 3.88 27.25
C ASN A 45 -3.52 4.98 26.90
N VAL A 46 -3.28 5.76 25.85
CA VAL A 46 -4.09 6.94 25.47
C VAL A 46 -4.76 6.74 24.10
N ALA A 47 -4.39 5.69 23.37
CA ALA A 47 -4.92 5.38 22.06
C ALA A 47 -6.42 5.04 22.12
N THR A 48 -7.19 5.70 21.27
CA THR A 48 -8.62 5.43 21.09
C THR A 48 -8.84 4.32 20.03
N PRO A 49 -10.03 3.70 19.96
CA PRO A 49 -10.33 2.71 18.91
C PRO A 49 -10.09 3.24 17.49
N ARG A 50 -10.38 4.53 17.26
CA ARG A 50 -10.10 5.21 16.00
C ARG A 50 -8.60 5.31 15.69
N ASP A 51 -7.77 5.51 16.70
CA ASP A 51 -6.31 5.55 16.54
C ASP A 51 -5.76 4.18 16.15
N PHE A 52 -6.30 3.11 16.73
CA PHE A 52 -5.96 1.74 16.36
C PHE A 52 -6.39 1.42 14.92
N TYR A 53 -7.59 1.84 14.51
CA TYR A 53 -8.03 1.72 13.12
C TYR A 53 -7.09 2.45 12.15
N LEU A 54 -6.72 3.70 12.46
CA LEU A 54 -5.80 4.47 11.61
C LEU A 54 -4.41 3.82 11.52
N ALA A 55 -3.89 3.30 12.64
CA ALA A 55 -2.63 2.57 12.65
C ALA A 55 -2.72 1.30 11.78
N LEU A 56 -3.83 0.56 11.86
CA LEU A 56 -4.09 -0.61 11.02
C LEU A 56 -4.16 -0.24 9.53
N ALA A 57 -4.95 0.78 9.18
CA ALA A 57 -5.06 1.25 7.81
C ALA A 57 -3.70 1.67 7.23
N ARG A 58 -2.83 2.29 8.04
CA ARG A 58 -1.44 2.64 7.64
C ARG A 58 -0.58 1.40 7.40
N THR A 59 -0.68 0.38 8.25
CA THR A 59 0.04 -0.89 8.00
C THR A 59 -0.36 -1.54 6.69
N VAL A 60 -1.67 -1.65 6.41
CA VAL A 60 -2.20 -2.23 5.16
C VAL A 60 -1.77 -1.37 3.96
N TRP A 61 -1.76 -0.05 4.12
CA TRP A 61 -1.34 0.89 3.07
C TRP A 61 0.12 0.69 2.65
N ASP A 62 1.04 0.42 3.58
CA ASP A 62 2.46 0.20 3.25
C ASP A 62 2.65 -0.96 2.26
N HIS A 63 1.84 -2.01 2.40
CA HIS A 63 1.83 -3.15 1.48
C HIS A 63 1.28 -2.80 0.10
N LEU A 64 0.20 -2.00 0.06
CA LEU A 64 -0.41 -1.58 -1.19
C LEU A 64 0.48 -0.59 -1.96
N CYS A 65 1.04 0.40 -1.26
CA CYS A 65 1.83 1.48 -1.84
C CYS A 65 3.05 0.94 -2.61
N SER A 66 3.73 -0.05 -2.02
CA SER A 66 4.88 -0.71 -2.65
C SER A 66 4.54 -1.37 -4.00
N ARG A 67 3.35 -1.99 -4.11
CA ARG A 67 2.86 -2.59 -5.35
C ARG A 67 2.38 -1.51 -6.33
N TRP A 68 1.67 -0.51 -5.84
CA TRP A 68 1.12 0.58 -6.66
C TRP A 68 2.22 1.34 -7.42
N ILE A 69 3.31 1.71 -6.74
CA ILE A 69 4.43 2.43 -7.37
C ILE A 69 5.03 1.59 -8.52
N ARG A 70 5.17 0.28 -8.34
CA ARG A 70 5.74 -0.61 -9.38
C ARG A 70 4.84 -0.71 -10.60
N THR A 71 3.54 -0.82 -10.39
CA THR A 71 2.56 -0.85 -11.49
C THR A 71 2.61 0.43 -12.31
N GLN A 72 2.67 1.60 -11.65
CA GLN A 72 2.80 2.89 -12.34
C GLN A 72 4.12 2.99 -13.13
N GLN A 73 5.22 2.48 -12.57
CA GLN A 73 6.50 2.44 -13.29
C GLN A 73 6.49 1.47 -14.48
N ALA A 74 5.85 0.32 -14.36
CA ALA A 74 5.69 -0.62 -15.48
C ALA A 74 4.93 0.05 -16.63
N TYR A 75 3.81 0.71 -16.33
CA TYR A 75 3.04 1.47 -17.32
C TYR A 75 3.80 2.64 -17.97
N TYR A 76 4.79 3.23 -17.26
CA TYR A 76 5.64 4.27 -17.85
C TYR A 76 6.74 3.68 -18.74
N LYS A 77 7.32 2.54 -18.37
CA LYS A 77 8.37 1.86 -19.15
C LYS A 77 7.83 1.23 -20.44
N GLU A 78 6.62 0.70 -20.38
CA GLU A 78 5.94 0.04 -21.51
C GLU A 78 5.14 1.04 -22.37
N ASP A 79 5.22 2.35 -22.08
CA ASP A 79 4.46 3.39 -22.79
C ASP A 79 4.91 3.49 -24.27
N PRO A 80 4.04 3.16 -25.25
CA PRO A 80 4.41 3.06 -26.66
C PRO A 80 4.80 4.39 -27.32
N LYS A 81 4.56 5.54 -26.67
CA LYS A 81 4.98 6.85 -27.20
C LYS A 81 6.49 7.11 -27.09
N ALA A 82 7.21 6.40 -26.23
CA ALA A 82 8.66 6.54 -26.08
C ALA A 82 9.46 5.61 -27.02
N CYS A 83 8.85 4.53 -27.50
CA CYS A 83 9.44 3.59 -28.44
C CYS A 83 8.83 3.78 -29.83
N SER A 84 9.36 4.74 -30.58
CA SER A 84 9.05 4.94 -32.00
C SER A 84 9.66 3.80 -32.84
N GLY A 85 9.10 2.59 -32.76
CA GLY A 85 9.52 1.41 -33.52
C GLY A 85 8.33 0.50 -33.86
N PRO A 86 8.37 -0.22 -34.99
CA PRO A 86 7.18 -0.77 -35.66
C PRO A 86 6.62 -2.08 -35.06
N SER A 87 7.01 -2.47 -33.84
CA SER A 87 6.46 -3.66 -33.17
C SER A 87 5.46 -3.24 -32.09
N HIS A 88 4.28 -2.81 -32.53
CA HIS A 88 3.18 -2.32 -31.70
C HIS A 88 2.50 -3.46 -30.92
N LEU A 89 2.93 -3.74 -29.70
CA LEU A 89 1.99 -4.19 -28.67
C LEU A 89 1.44 -2.92 -28.00
N PHE A 90 0.22 -2.54 -28.36
CA PHE A 90 -0.34 -1.22 -28.06
C PHE A 90 -0.92 -1.21 -26.64
N TYR A 91 -0.17 -0.71 -25.66
CA TYR A 91 -0.70 -0.43 -24.33
C TYR A 91 -1.50 0.88 -24.36
N SER A 92 -2.81 0.79 -24.60
CA SER A 92 -3.72 1.94 -24.50
C SER A 92 -4.12 2.19 -23.04
N ARG A 93 -3.89 3.40 -22.55
CA ARG A 93 -4.41 3.83 -21.24
C ARG A 93 -5.92 4.04 -21.34
N VAL A 94 -6.67 3.34 -20.50
CA VAL A 94 -8.12 3.48 -20.40
C VAL A 94 -8.46 4.46 -19.29
N TYR A 95 -9.19 5.52 -19.61
CA TYR A 95 -9.66 6.51 -18.64
C TYR A 95 -11.17 6.33 -18.46
N TYR A 96 -11.58 5.86 -17.29
CA TYR A 96 -12.99 5.78 -16.90
C TYR A 96 -13.42 7.12 -16.29
N LEU A 97 -14.36 7.80 -16.95
CA LEU A 97 -14.98 9.03 -16.46
C LEU A 97 -16.41 8.72 -16.00
N SER A 98 -16.65 8.86 -14.71
CA SER A 98 -17.98 8.71 -14.09
C SER A 98 -18.25 9.89 -13.17
N LEU A 99 -19.52 10.27 -13.03
CA LEU A 99 -19.96 11.29 -12.08
C LEU A 99 -19.95 10.76 -10.65
N GLU A 100 -20.18 9.46 -10.47
CA GLU A 100 -20.26 8.81 -9.16
C GLU A 100 -19.44 7.53 -9.13
N PHE A 101 -18.80 7.30 -7.99
CA PHE A 101 -18.00 6.11 -7.69
C PHE A 101 -18.36 5.62 -6.29
N TYR A 102 -19.02 4.47 -6.20
CA TYR A 102 -19.45 3.90 -4.93
C TYR A 102 -18.45 2.83 -4.46
N MET A 103 -17.45 3.24 -3.69
CA MET A 103 -16.35 2.37 -3.28
C MET A 103 -16.63 1.54 -2.02
N GLY A 104 -17.54 2.01 -1.16
CA GLY A 104 -17.82 1.36 0.13
C GLY A 104 -16.59 1.34 1.05
N ARG A 105 -16.53 0.33 1.94
CA ARG A 105 -15.40 0.10 2.84
C ARG A 105 -14.20 -0.49 2.09
N THR A 106 -13.03 0.07 2.35
CA THR A 106 -11.80 -0.20 1.58
C THR A 106 -10.81 -1.08 2.33
N LEU A 107 -10.84 -1.10 3.66
CA LEU A 107 -9.86 -1.82 4.48
C LEU A 107 -9.93 -3.33 4.21
N THR A 108 -11.08 -3.96 4.44
CA THR A 108 -11.29 -5.40 4.25
C THR A 108 -11.01 -5.81 2.80
N ASN A 109 -11.45 -5.01 1.83
CA ASN A 109 -11.19 -5.26 0.41
C ASN A 109 -9.68 -5.24 0.11
N THR A 110 -8.93 -4.29 0.69
CA THR A 110 -7.49 -4.21 0.48
C THR A 110 -6.76 -5.37 1.16
N MET A 111 -7.14 -5.73 2.39
CA MET A 111 -6.53 -6.85 3.12
C MET A 111 -6.72 -8.18 2.36
N MET A 112 -7.91 -8.41 1.78
CA MET A 112 -8.18 -9.58 0.95
C MET A 112 -7.37 -9.58 -0.34
N ASN A 113 -7.29 -8.46 -1.07
CA ASN A 113 -6.56 -8.38 -2.33
C ASN A 113 -5.04 -8.52 -2.16
N VAL A 114 -4.52 -8.15 -0.99
CA VAL A 114 -3.09 -8.27 -0.67
C VAL A 114 -2.75 -9.62 -0.02
N ASP A 115 -3.78 -10.38 0.38
CA ASP A 115 -3.70 -11.69 1.05
C ASP A 115 -3.00 -11.63 2.42
N ILE A 116 -3.41 -10.68 3.25
CA ILE A 116 -2.85 -10.44 4.59
C ILE A 116 -3.88 -10.52 5.72
N THR A 117 -5.15 -10.79 5.40
CA THR A 117 -6.26 -10.80 6.35
C THR A 117 -6.00 -11.72 7.55
N ALA A 118 -5.62 -12.98 7.31
CA ALA A 118 -5.39 -13.95 8.38
C ALA A 118 -4.22 -13.56 9.31
N ALA A 119 -3.15 -12.99 8.74
CA ALA A 119 -1.97 -12.58 9.50
C ALA A 119 -2.25 -11.34 10.36
N ILE A 120 -3.08 -10.41 9.87
CA ILE A 120 -3.54 -9.24 10.62
C ILE A 120 -4.47 -9.65 11.76
N ASP A 121 -5.41 -10.55 11.48
CA ASP A 121 -6.34 -11.06 12.49
C ASP A 121 -5.59 -11.71 13.66
N GLU A 122 -4.63 -12.59 13.35
CA GLU A 122 -3.77 -13.20 14.37
C GLU A 122 -2.91 -12.15 15.11
N ALA A 123 -2.39 -11.14 14.41
CA ALA A 123 -1.58 -10.08 15.01
C ALA A 123 -2.39 -9.24 16.01
N LEU A 124 -3.60 -8.84 15.64
CA LEU A 124 -4.52 -8.05 16.46
C LEU A 124 -5.03 -8.86 17.64
N TYR A 125 -5.40 -10.12 17.43
CA TYR A 125 -5.82 -11.03 18.49
C TYR A 125 -4.73 -11.16 19.58
N GLN A 126 -3.48 -11.37 19.18
CA GLN A 126 -2.36 -11.43 20.13
C GLN A 126 -2.03 -10.07 20.78
N MET A 127 -2.53 -8.95 20.25
CA MET A 127 -2.45 -7.63 20.87
C MET A 127 -3.65 -7.30 21.77
N GLY A 128 -4.68 -8.15 21.80
CA GLY A 128 -5.92 -7.95 22.54
C GLY A 128 -6.86 -6.95 21.86
N LEU A 129 -6.79 -6.82 20.55
CA LEU A 129 -7.67 -5.99 19.74
C LEU A 129 -8.54 -6.89 18.86
N ASP A 130 -9.80 -6.51 18.68
CA ASP A 130 -10.73 -7.16 17.76
C ASP A 130 -10.70 -6.45 16.40
N ILE A 131 -10.54 -7.20 15.32
CA ILE A 131 -10.53 -6.63 13.97
C ILE A 131 -11.93 -6.15 13.57
N GLU A 132 -13.00 -6.83 13.99
CA GLU A 132 -14.38 -6.49 13.62
C GLU A 132 -14.76 -5.11 14.16
N GLU A 133 -14.41 -4.82 15.42
CA GLU A 133 -14.61 -3.50 16.04
C GLU A 133 -13.87 -2.39 15.26
N LEU A 134 -12.67 -2.67 14.73
CA LEU A 134 -11.90 -1.70 13.97
C LEU A 134 -12.49 -1.47 12.57
N GLU A 135 -13.02 -2.52 11.93
CA GLU A 135 -13.68 -2.41 10.61
C GLU A 135 -14.98 -1.61 10.67
N GLU A 136 -15.71 -1.66 11.79
CA GLU A 136 -16.91 -0.85 11.98
C GLU A 136 -16.64 0.66 12.08
N ILE A 137 -15.42 1.04 12.47
CA ILE A 137 -15.01 2.45 12.58
C ILE A 137 -14.75 3.07 11.20
N GLU A 138 -14.54 2.26 10.16
CA GLU A 138 -14.38 2.73 8.78
C GLU A 138 -15.67 3.41 8.29
N ALA A 139 -15.53 4.71 7.96
CA ALA A 139 -16.62 5.59 7.53
C ALA A 139 -16.89 5.50 6.02
#